data_AF-A0A084DN95-F1
#
_entry.id   AF-A0A084DN95-F1
#
_cell.length_a   1.000
_cell.length_b   1.000
_cell.length_c   1.000
_cell.angle_alpha   90.00
_cell.angle_beta   90.00
_cell.angle_gamma   90.00
#
_symmetry.space_group_name_H-M   'P 1'
#
loop_
_entity.id
_entity.type
_entity.pdbx_description
1 polymer ?
#
loop_
_entity_poly.entity_id
_entity_poly.type
_entity_poly.pdbx_seq_one_letter_code
_entity_poly.pdbx_strand_id
1 'polypeptide(L)'
;MGGVARRSQSAYESDERAPDATYLLAVRAIGVDIGYVLTGERRAAGEAAPEAGTRDADEADVLAMYRQLNDAGKASLHAFLVSCISTGAMVQAATPRRAKRVPEKRRAALDQRTAENVERAMAEVERLKAERAAKQPKK
;
A
#
# COMPACT_ATOMS: atom_id res chain seq x y z
N MET A 1 -29.20 20.77 -32.99
CA MET A 1 -28.24 20.28 -32.00
C MET A 1 -28.92 20.31 -30.63
N GLY A 2 -28.94 19.20 -29.88
CA GLY A 2 -29.52 19.16 -28.52
C GLY A 2 -31.05 19.00 -28.39
N GLY A 3 -31.81 18.92 -29.49
CA GLY A 3 -33.26 18.69 -29.43
C GLY A 3 -34.11 19.87 -28.92
N VAL A 4 -33.52 21.04 -28.69
CA VAL A 4 -34.21 22.25 -28.21
C VAL A 4 -34.53 23.23 -29.34
N ALA A 5 -35.52 24.09 -29.11
CA ALA A 5 -35.87 25.17 -30.03
C ALA A 5 -34.71 26.17 -30.19
N ARG A 6 -34.60 26.76 -31.39
CA ARG A 6 -33.57 27.77 -31.73
C ARG A 6 -33.51 28.92 -30.71
N ARG A 7 -34.66 29.35 -30.17
CA ARG A 7 -34.72 30.38 -29.14
C ARG A 7 -34.00 29.98 -27.84
N SER A 8 -34.14 28.72 -27.43
CA SER A 8 -33.46 28.21 -26.24
C SER A 8 -31.94 28.17 -26.44
N GLN A 9 -31.49 27.77 -27.63
CA GLN A 9 -30.07 27.80 -27.98
C GLN A 9 -29.50 29.22 -27.90
N SER A 10 -30.21 30.20 -28.48
CA SER A 10 -29.79 31.60 -28.42
C SER A 10 -29.75 32.16 -26.99
N ALA A 11 -30.66 31.72 -26.12
CA ALA A 11 -30.65 32.11 -24.71
C ALA A 11 -29.47 31.49 -23.94
N TYR A 12 -29.02 30.28 -24.31
CA TYR A 12 -27.83 29.66 -23.71
C TYR A 12 -26.54 30.37 -24.15
N GLU A 13 -26.44 30.72 -25.42
CA GLU A 13 -25.26 31.39 -25.99
C GLU A 13 -25.14 32.85 -25.54
N SER A 14 -26.24 33.46 -25.07
CA SER A 14 -26.26 34.83 -24.56
C SER A 14 -26.20 34.92 -23.04
N ASP A 15 -25.91 33.80 -22.34
CA ASP A 15 -25.93 33.67 -20.88
C ASP A 15 -27.27 34.03 -20.20
N GLU A 16 -28.36 34.18 -20.96
CA GLU A 16 -29.69 34.49 -20.42
C GLU A 16 -30.29 33.30 -19.66
N ARG A 17 -29.85 32.08 -19.97
CA ARG A 17 -30.34 30.84 -19.34
C ARG A 17 -29.26 29.76 -19.35
N ALA A 18 -29.17 28.98 -18.28
CA ALA A 18 -28.32 27.79 -18.26
C ALA A 18 -29.00 26.60 -18.97
N PRO A 19 -28.24 25.80 -19.74
CA PRO A 19 -28.74 24.56 -20.34
C PRO A 19 -29.08 23.52 -19.26
N ASP A 20 -30.11 22.72 -19.50
CA ASP A 20 -30.49 21.63 -18.61
C ASP A 20 -29.67 20.35 -18.87
N ALA A 21 -29.74 19.41 -17.93
CA ALA A 21 -29.03 18.13 -18.06
C ALA A 21 -29.49 17.33 -19.29
N THR A 22 -30.76 17.42 -19.67
CA THR A 22 -31.32 16.72 -20.84
C THR A 22 -30.68 17.21 -22.13
N TYR A 23 -30.52 18.52 -22.28
CA TYR A 23 -29.83 19.16 -23.38
C TYR A 23 -28.35 18.75 -23.42
N LEU A 24 -27.65 18.78 -22.28
CA LEU A 24 -26.25 18.36 -22.20
C LEU A 24 -26.08 16.90 -22.64
N LEU A 25 -26.99 16.00 -22.23
CA LEU A 25 -26.98 14.60 -22.66
C LEU A 25 -27.26 14.45 -24.17
N ALA A 26 -28.17 15.24 -24.73
CA ALA A 26 -28.46 15.22 -26.16
C ALA A 26 -27.26 15.72 -26.99
N VAL A 27 -26.50 16.69 -26.47
CA VAL A 27 -25.30 17.22 -27.13
C VAL A 27 -24.10 16.26 -26.95
N ARG A 28 -24.02 15.55 -25.81
CA ARG A 28 -23.07 14.45 -25.61
C ARG A 28 -23.25 13.32 -26.64
N ALA A 29 -24.49 12.99 -27.00
CA ALA A 29 -24.77 11.98 -28.03
C ALA A 29 -24.21 12.34 -29.41
N ILE A 30 -23.92 13.62 -29.65
CA ILE A 30 -23.33 14.15 -30.89
C ILE A 30 -21.78 14.17 -30.79
N GLY A 31 -21.21 13.73 -29.66
CA GLY A 31 -19.76 13.65 -29.45
C GLY A 31 -19.16 14.84 -28.71
N VAL A 32 -19.97 15.72 -28.12
CA VAL A 32 -19.47 16.83 -27.30
C VAL A 32 -19.09 16.36 -25.91
N ASP A 33 -17.91 16.76 -25.44
CA ASP A 33 -17.46 16.53 -24.07
C ASP A 33 -18.14 17.51 -23.10
N ILE A 34 -19.20 17.06 -22.45
CA ILE A 34 -19.93 17.86 -21.45
C ILE A 34 -19.11 18.16 -20.20
N GLY A 35 -18.10 17.35 -19.88
CA GLY A 35 -17.19 17.61 -18.77
C GLY A 35 -16.36 18.86 -19.06
N TYR A 36 -15.80 18.94 -20.26
CA TYR A 36 -15.10 20.13 -20.74
C TYR A 36 -16.02 21.36 -20.79
N VAL A 37 -17.26 21.21 -21.28
CA VAL A 37 -18.21 22.34 -21.36
C VAL A 37 -18.53 22.91 -19.97
N LEU A 38 -18.63 22.07 -18.94
CA LEU A 38 -18.98 22.51 -17.59
C LEU A 38 -17.78 23.03 -16.78
N THR A 39 -16.60 22.47 -17.00
CA THR A 39 -15.41 22.73 -16.15
C THR A 39 -14.33 23.56 -16.84
N GLY A 40 -14.34 23.63 -18.17
CA GLY A 40 -13.24 24.19 -18.97
C GLY A 40 -11.99 23.31 -19.00
N GLU A 41 -11.98 22.19 -18.28
CA GLU A 41 -10.83 21.30 -18.17
C GLU A 41 -10.94 20.18 -19.22
N ARG A 42 -9.97 20.14 -20.13
CA ARG A 42 -9.90 19.07 -21.13
C ARG A 42 -9.35 17.83 -20.45
N ARG A 43 -10.21 16.86 -20.15
CA ARG A 43 -9.74 15.54 -19.76
C ARG A 43 -9.02 14.91 -20.95
N ALA A 44 -7.73 14.61 -20.81
CA ALA A 44 -7.06 13.77 -21.77
C ALA A 44 -7.77 12.40 -21.77
N ALA A 45 -7.98 11.82 -22.95
CA ALA A 45 -8.57 10.50 -23.08
C ALA A 45 -7.62 9.47 -22.42
N GLY A 46 -7.86 9.20 -21.13
CA GLY A 46 -6.98 8.36 -20.29
C GLY A 46 -6.93 8.78 -18.82
N GLU A 47 -7.29 10.02 -18.48
CA GLU A 47 -7.28 10.49 -17.09
C GLU A 47 -8.61 10.18 -16.41
N ALA A 48 -8.64 9.02 -15.75
CA ALA A 48 -9.55 8.79 -14.64
C ALA A 48 -9.31 9.84 -13.53
N ALA A 49 -10.35 10.13 -12.76
CA ALA A 49 -10.48 11.25 -11.82
C ALA A 49 -9.25 11.56 -10.93
N PRO A 50 -9.05 12.84 -10.53
CA PRO A 50 -7.88 13.29 -9.79
C PRO A 50 -8.04 13.00 -8.29
N GLU A 51 -7.83 11.76 -7.87
CA GLU A 51 -7.76 11.40 -6.44
C GLU A 51 -6.40 10.71 -6.10
N ALA A 52 -5.42 10.80 -6.99
CA ALA A 52 -4.28 9.89 -7.00
C ALA A 52 -2.91 10.58 -7.17
N GLY A 53 -2.69 11.77 -6.61
CA GLY A 53 -1.42 12.50 -6.75
C GLY A 53 -0.12 11.79 -6.35
N THR A 54 -0.18 10.64 -5.66
CA THR A 54 0.99 9.75 -5.42
C THR A 54 0.84 8.40 -6.13
N ARG A 55 -0.38 7.85 -6.22
CA ARG A 55 -0.64 6.58 -6.94
C ARG A 55 -0.42 6.72 -8.45
N ASP A 56 -0.78 7.86 -9.02
CA ASP A 56 -0.59 8.16 -10.45
C ASP A 56 0.89 8.27 -10.82
N ALA A 57 1.74 8.76 -9.90
CA ALA A 57 3.18 8.86 -10.16
C ALA A 57 3.84 7.48 -10.20
N ASP A 58 3.58 6.64 -9.20
CA ASP A 58 4.09 5.26 -9.17
C ASP A 58 3.53 4.44 -10.33
N GLU A 59 2.25 4.61 -10.68
CA GLU A 59 1.62 3.94 -11.83
C GLU A 59 2.22 4.41 -13.16
N ALA A 60 2.46 5.71 -13.32
CA ALA A 60 3.10 6.27 -14.51
C ALA A 60 4.50 5.71 -14.73
N ASP A 61 5.30 5.57 -13.66
CA ASP A 61 6.65 4.99 -13.74
C ASP A 61 6.61 3.51 -14.15
N VAL A 62 5.69 2.72 -13.59
CA VAL A 62 5.50 1.32 -13.99
C VAL A 62 5.09 1.21 -15.47
N LEU A 63 4.20 2.08 -15.94
CA LEU A 63 3.80 2.12 -17.36
C LEU A 63 4.97 2.53 -18.27
N ALA A 64 5.80 3.48 -17.85
CA ALA A 64 6.98 3.90 -18.60
C ALA A 64 7.99 2.77 -18.74
N MET A 65 8.23 2.00 -17.67
CA MET A 65 9.08 0.80 -17.71
C MET A 65 8.47 -0.28 -18.60
N TYR A 66 7.18 -0.58 -18.45
CA TYR A 66 6.49 -1.61 -19.24
C TYR A 66 6.56 -1.35 -20.75
N ARG A 67 6.45 -0.08 -21.17
CA ARG A 67 6.54 0.31 -22.58
C ARG A 67 7.93 0.09 -23.20
N GLN A 68 8.99 0.10 -22.39
CA GLN A 68 10.36 -0.14 -22.84
C GLN A 68 10.71 -1.64 -22.98
N LEU A 69 9.90 -2.53 -22.40
CA LEU A 69 10.13 -3.97 -22.48
C LEU A 69 9.80 -4.54 -23.87
N ASN A 70 10.55 -5.56 -24.28
CA ASN A 70 10.22 -6.41 -25.43
C ASN A 70 9.06 -7.37 -25.08
N ASP A 71 8.53 -8.07 -26.08
CA ASP A 71 7.35 -8.93 -25.90
C ASP A 71 7.59 -10.07 -24.90
N ALA A 72 8.81 -10.64 -24.88
CA ALA A 72 9.19 -11.65 -23.90
C ALA A 72 9.19 -11.11 -22.46
N GLY A 73 9.68 -9.88 -22.27
CA GLY A 73 9.65 -9.18 -20.99
C GLY A 73 8.21 -8.88 -20.55
N LYS A 74 7.37 -8.38 -21.46
CA LYS A 74 5.96 -8.10 -21.16
C LYS A 74 5.20 -9.36 -20.74
N ALA A 75 5.41 -10.48 -21.47
CA ALA A 75 4.82 -11.77 -21.13
C ALA A 75 5.28 -12.29 -19.76
N SER A 76 6.56 -12.12 -19.45
CA SER A 76 7.13 -12.53 -18.16
C SER A 76 6.54 -11.72 -17.00
N LEU A 77 6.44 -10.39 -17.14
CA LEU A 77 5.81 -9.54 -16.14
C LEU A 77 4.33 -9.89 -15.95
N HIS A 78 3.61 -10.13 -17.04
CA HIS A 78 2.21 -10.54 -16.98
C HIS A 78 2.03 -11.87 -16.24
N ALA A 79 2.83 -12.88 -16.56
CA ALA A 79 2.78 -14.18 -15.87
C ALA A 79 3.10 -14.04 -14.37
N PHE A 80 4.06 -13.20 -14.01
CA PHE A 80 4.39 -12.90 -12.62
C PHE A 80 3.21 -12.25 -11.89
N LEU A 81 2.60 -11.20 -12.46
CA LEU A 81 1.45 -10.51 -11.87
C LEU A 81 0.26 -11.46 -11.69
N VAL A 82 -0.04 -12.29 -12.68
CA VAL A 82 -1.10 -13.32 -12.60
C VAL A 82 -0.82 -14.32 -11.47
N SER A 83 0.44 -14.74 -11.30
CA SER A 83 0.85 -15.63 -10.20
C SER A 83 0.68 -14.97 -8.83
N CYS A 84 1.06 -13.69 -8.68
CA CYS A 84 0.90 -12.93 -7.44
C CYS A 84 -0.57 -12.77 -7.04
N ILE A 85 -1.45 -12.52 -8.01
CA ILE A 85 -2.89 -12.36 -7.78
C ILE A 85 -3.52 -13.71 -7.42
N SER A 86 -3.21 -14.77 -8.17
CA SER A 86 -3.80 -16.10 -7.94
C SER A 86 -3.33 -16.76 -6.64
N THR A 87 -2.07 -16.54 -6.25
CA THR A 87 -1.50 -17.10 -5.00
C THR A 87 -1.88 -16.27 -3.77
N GLY A 88 -2.34 -15.02 -3.95
CA GLY A 88 -2.80 -14.14 -2.87
C GLY A 88 -1.70 -13.63 -1.93
N ALA A 89 -0.45 -14.07 -2.12
CA ALA A 89 0.69 -13.75 -1.25
C ALA A 89 1.02 -12.25 -1.19
N MET A 90 0.67 -11.48 -2.24
CA MET A 90 0.92 -10.04 -2.34
C MET A 90 -0.38 -9.20 -2.31
N VAL A 91 -1.55 -9.83 -2.20
CA VAL A 91 -2.86 -9.15 -2.24
C VAL A 91 -3.43 -8.93 -0.83
N GLN A 92 -3.06 -9.77 0.13
CA GLN A 92 -3.50 -9.60 1.52
C GLN A 92 -2.46 -8.85 2.34
N ALA A 93 -2.85 -7.70 2.90
CA ALA A 93 -2.08 -7.06 3.96
C ALA A 93 -1.88 -8.08 5.09
N ALA A 94 -0.62 -8.25 5.53
CA ALA A 94 -0.27 -9.19 6.57
C ALA A 94 -1.12 -8.92 7.82
N THR A 95 -2.09 -9.79 8.09
CA THR A 95 -2.87 -9.70 9.32
C THR A 95 -1.90 -9.93 10.48
N PRO A 96 -1.86 -9.03 11.49
CA PRO A 96 -0.95 -9.20 12.61
C PRO A 96 -1.31 -10.50 13.33
N ARG A 97 -0.47 -11.53 13.17
CA ARG A 97 -0.64 -12.81 13.87
C ARG A 97 -0.55 -12.54 15.36
N ARG A 98 -1.66 -12.76 16.07
CA ARG A 98 -1.74 -12.62 17.53
C ARG A 98 -0.63 -13.45 18.17
N ALA A 99 0.33 -12.79 18.81
CA ALA A 99 1.45 -13.46 19.45
C ALA A 99 0.94 -14.55 20.41
N LYS A 100 1.50 -15.76 20.30
CA LYS A 100 1.13 -16.87 21.17
C LYS A 100 1.48 -16.48 22.60
N ARG A 101 0.47 -16.25 23.44
CA ARG A 101 0.67 -15.91 24.87
C ARG A 101 1.55 -17.00 25.48
N VAL A 102 2.76 -16.62 25.88
CA VAL A 102 3.64 -17.51 26.63
C VAL A 102 2.95 -17.76 27.97
N PRO A 103 2.65 -19.03 28.35
CA PRO A 103 2.02 -19.31 29.63
C PRO A 103 2.90 -18.79 30.77
N GLU A 104 2.32 -18.10 31.74
CA GLU A 104 3.03 -17.47 32.87
C GLU A 104 3.90 -18.48 33.65
N LYS A 105 3.42 -19.72 33.76
CA LYS A 105 4.18 -20.85 34.33
C LYS A 105 5.49 -21.13 33.61
N ARG A 106 5.56 -20.91 32.30
CA ARG A 106 6.77 -21.11 31.48
C ARG A 106 7.77 -19.97 31.68
N ARG A 107 7.30 -18.77 32.03
CA ARG A 107 8.15 -17.61 32.37
C ARG A 107 8.79 -17.82 33.75
N ALA A 108 7.98 -18.15 34.76
CA ALA A 108 8.48 -18.42 36.11
C ALA A 108 9.51 -19.57 36.16
N ALA A 109 9.29 -20.64 35.38
CA ALA A 109 10.24 -21.75 35.29
C ALA A 109 11.58 -21.35 34.64
N LEU A 110 11.59 -20.38 33.73
CA LEU A 110 12.81 -19.87 33.11
C LEU A 110 13.61 -19.02 34.11
N ASP A 111 12.91 -18.17 34.86
CA ASP A 111 13.52 -17.30 35.87
C ASP A 111 14.14 -18.12 37.01
N GLN A 112 13.45 -19.18 37.46
CA GLN A 112 13.98 -20.10 38.46
C GLN A 112 15.25 -20.83 37.99
N ARG A 113 15.26 -21.35 36.76
CA ARG A 113 16.46 -21.99 36.19
C ARG A 113 17.62 -21.02 36.04
N THR A 114 17.33 -19.77 35.69
CA THR A 114 18.35 -18.73 35.57
C THR A 114 18.96 -18.42 36.93
N ALA A 115 18.12 -18.31 37.97
CA ALA A 115 18.59 -18.10 39.35
C ALA A 115 19.46 -19.26 39.85
N GLU A 116 19.03 -20.51 39.66
CA GLU A 116 19.79 -21.70 40.06
C GLU A 116 21.16 -21.78 39.35
N ASN A 117 21.22 -21.40 38.08
CA ASN A 117 22.48 -21.37 37.33
C ASN A 117 23.45 -20.32 37.85
N VAL A 118 22.93 -19.13 38.19
CA VAL A 118 23.73 -18.05 38.79
C VAL A 118 24.26 -18.47 40.17
N GLU A 119 23.40 -19.07 40.99
CA GLU A 119 23.78 -19.57 42.32
C GLU A 119 24.88 -20.64 42.25
N ARG A 120 24.76 -21.60 41.31
CA ARG A 120 25.79 -22.62 41.06
C ARG A 120 27.12 -21.99 40.62
N ALA A 121 27.08 -21.02 39.71
CA ALA A 121 28.28 -20.33 39.24
C ALA A 121 28.96 -19.54 40.37
N MET A 122 28.17 -18.88 41.24
CA MET A 122 28.69 -18.16 42.40
C MET A 122 29.36 -19.09 43.41
N ALA A 123 28.75 -20.24 43.69
CA ALA A 123 29.33 -21.26 44.57
C ALA A 123 30.66 -21.79 44.02
N GLU A 124 30.75 -22.01 42.71
CA GLU A 124 31.99 -22.44 42.05
C GLU A 124 33.10 -21.39 42.14
N VAL A 125 32.75 -20.11 41.95
CA VAL A 125 33.69 -18.99 42.14
C VAL A 125 34.20 -18.91 43.58
N GLU A 126 33.33 -19.09 44.58
CA GLU A 126 33.72 -19.11 45.99
C GLU A 126 34.65 -20.30 46.31
N ARG A 127 34.39 -21.49 45.75
CA ARG A 127 35.28 -22.65 45.90
C ARG A 127 36.66 -22.38 45.29
N LEU A 128 36.70 -21.80 44.09
CA LEU A 128 37.96 -21.45 43.43
C LEU A 128 38.73 -20.37 44.21
N LYS A 129 38.04 -19.39 44.83
CA LYS A 129 38.67 -18.41 45.72
C LYS A 129 39.25 -19.06 46.98
N ALA A 130 38.52 -19.98 47.61
CA ALA A 130 38.99 -20.70 48.79
C ALA A 130 40.23 -21.57 48.49
N GLU A 131 40.24 -22.27 47.35
CA GLU A 131 41.41 -23.03 46.90
C GLU A 131 42.62 -22.13 46.59
N ARG A 132 42.39 -20.95 45.99
CA ARG A 132 43.45 -19.95 45.74
C ARG A 132 44.02 -19.37 47.03
N ALA A 133 43.17 -19.11 48.04
CA ALA A 133 43.59 -18.63 49.35
C ALA A 133 44.42 -19.68 50.11
N ALA A 134 44.05 -20.95 50.02
CA ALA A 134 44.82 -22.07 50.62
C ALA A 134 46.17 -22.31 49.92
N LYS A 135 46.30 -21.98 48.63
CA LYS A 135 47.53 -22.13 47.83
C LYS A 135 48.48 -20.93 47.87
N GLN A 136 48.17 -19.84 48.56
CA GLN A 136 49.11 -18.73 48.81
C GLN A 136 49.82 -18.92 50.17
N PRO A 137 50.99 -19.59 50.25
CA PRO A 137 51.81 -19.54 51.44
C PRO A 137 52.38 -18.13 51.61
N LYS A 138 52.29 -17.59 52.84
CA LYS A 138 52.87 -16.29 53.22
C LYS A 138 54.37 -16.29 52.95
N LYS A 139 54.82 -15.26 52.23
CA LYS A 139 56.22 -14.88 52.09
C LYS A 139 56.70 -14.23 53.38
#